data_AF-A8Y058-F1
#
_entry.id   AF-A8Y058-F1
#
_cell.length_a   1.000
_cell.length_b   1.000
_cell.length_c   1.000
_cell.angle_alpha   90.00
_cell.angle_beta   90.00
_cell.angle_gamma   90.00
#
_symmetry.space_group_name_H-M   'P 1'
#
loop_
_entity.id
_entity.type
_entity.pdbx_description
1 polymer ?
#
loop_
_entity_poly.entity_id
_entity_poly.type
_entity_poly.pdbx_seq_one_letter_code
_entity_poly.pdbx_strand_id
1 'polypeptide(L)'
;MCCEYDLLPIYSTVQYEKLQIRPGEYFEGDEQMDGDTVTAFDLIGDIQQVRDAASGNFTYNLLIYRYHCGKIPDSPPAWYMKKQWPYWTPVA
;
A
#
# COMPACT_ATOMS: atom_id res chain seq x y z
N MET A 1 16.36 -3.27 -1.91
CA MET A 1 15.66 -2.09 -2.46
C MET A 1 14.19 -2.36 -2.26
N CYS A 2 13.52 -1.61 -1.40
CA CYS A 2 12.08 -1.75 -1.17
C CYS A 2 11.34 -1.04 -2.32
N CYS A 3 10.26 -1.63 -2.81
CA CYS A 3 9.43 -1.00 -3.83
C CYS A 3 8.58 0.08 -3.17
N GLU A 4 9.01 1.34 -3.27
CA GLU A 4 8.23 2.48 -2.81
C GLU A 4 7.39 3.03 -3.97
N TYR A 5 6.11 3.27 -3.73
CA TYR A 5 5.22 3.90 -4.69
C TYR A 5 4.53 5.12 -4.07
N ASP A 6 5.11 6.30 -4.30
CA ASP A 6 4.68 7.58 -3.70
C ASP A 6 3.19 7.90 -3.93
N LEU A 7 2.60 7.40 -5.01
CA LEU A 7 1.20 7.66 -5.34
C LEU A 7 0.24 6.79 -4.54
N LEU A 8 0.69 5.64 -4.02
CA LEU A 8 -0.16 4.73 -3.24
C LEU A 8 -0.81 5.44 -2.05
N PRO A 9 -0.08 6.05 -1.10
CA PRO A 9 -0.69 6.72 0.04
C PRO A 9 -1.54 7.94 -0.33
N ILE A 10 -1.37 8.51 -1.53
CA ILE A 10 -2.15 9.68 -1.99
C ILE A 10 -3.54 9.25 -2.48
N TYR A 11 -3.63 8.10 -3.15
CA TYR A 11 -4.85 7.62 -3.79
C TYR A 11 -5.49 6.41 -3.07
N SER A 12 -4.97 6.05 -1.90
CA SER A 12 -5.53 5.05 -1.01
C SER A 12 -5.82 5.66 0.36
N THR A 13 -6.49 4.89 1.21
CA THR A 13 -6.78 5.29 2.60
C THR A 13 -6.12 4.30 3.54
N VAL A 14 -5.30 4.75 4.47
CA VAL A 14 -4.75 3.85 5.50
C VAL A 14 -5.88 3.25 6.32
N GLN A 15 -5.98 1.92 6.35
CA GLN A 15 -6.90 1.19 7.22
C GLN A 15 -6.25 0.87 8.56
N TYR A 16 -5.00 0.40 8.50
CA TYR A 16 -4.21 0.06 9.68
C TYR A 16 -2.78 0.54 9.49
N GLU A 17 -2.30 1.42 10.36
CA GLU A 17 -0.89 1.85 10.34
C GLU A 17 0.06 0.76 10.86
N LYS A 18 -0.41 -0.05 11.81
CA LYS A 18 0.41 -1.02 12.53
C LYS A 18 -0.42 -2.20 13.04
N LEU A 19 -0.92 -3.02 12.12
CA LEU A 19 -1.62 -4.25 12.47
C LEU A 19 -0.61 -5.32 12.89
N GLN A 20 -0.62 -5.70 14.17
CA GLN A 20 0.28 -6.73 14.68
C GLN A 20 -0.28 -8.13 14.41
N ILE A 21 0.51 -8.97 13.74
CA ILE A 21 0.21 -10.37 13.43
C ILE A 21 1.21 -11.26 14.17
N ARG A 22 0.70 -12.19 14.98
CA ARG A 22 1.49 -13.18 15.72
C ARG A 22 1.68 -14.46 14.89
N PRO A 23 2.64 -15.33 15.25
CA PRO A 23 2.76 -16.63 14.61
C PRO A 23 1.45 -17.43 14.71
N GLY A 24 0.92 -17.86 13.56
CA GLY A 24 -0.36 -18.58 13.47
C GLY A 24 -1.57 -17.68 13.19
N GLU A 25 -1.42 -16.35 13.29
CA GLU A 25 -2.44 -15.39 12.84
C GLU A 25 -2.19 -15.00 11.39
N TYR A 26 -3.26 -14.58 10.70
CA TYR A 26 -3.19 -14.04 9.35
C TYR A 26 -4.11 -12.84 9.22
N PHE A 27 -3.79 -11.96 8.29
CA PHE A 27 -4.67 -10.89 7.86
C PHE A 27 -5.37 -11.34 6.58
N GLU A 28 -6.70 -11.23 6.55
CA GLU A 28 -7.52 -11.44 5.35
C GLU A 28 -7.96 -10.06 4.85
N GLY A 29 -7.56 -9.73 3.63
CA GLY A 29 -7.93 -8.47 3.00
C GLY A 29 -9.39 -8.50 2.53
N ASP A 30 -10.01 -7.33 2.49
CA ASP A 30 -11.39 -7.16 2.07
C ASP A 30 -11.52 -6.48 0.69
N GLU A 31 -12.62 -6.73 0.01
CA GLU A 31 -12.99 -6.13 -1.28
C GLU A 31 -14.34 -5.41 -1.15
N GLN A 32 -14.43 -4.19 -1.67
CA GLN A 32 -15.68 -3.45 -1.78
C GLN A 32 -16.24 -3.60 -3.19
N MET A 33 -17.50 -4.05 -3.27
CA MET A 33 -18.20 -4.32 -4.51
C MET A 33 -19.32 -3.31 -4.75
N ASP A 34 -19.48 -2.85 -5.99
CA ASP A 34 -20.69 -2.20 -6.50
C ASP A 34 -21.26 -3.07 -7.64
N GLY A 35 -22.28 -3.87 -7.30
CA GLY A 35 -22.75 -4.97 -8.15
C GLY A 35 -21.65 -6.00 -8.37
N ASP A 36 -21.28 -6.21 -9.64
CA ASP A 36 -20.22 -7.14 -10.05
C ASP A 36 -18.85 -6.46 -10.24
N THR A 37 -18.71 -5.19 -9.82
CA THR A 37 -17.48 -4.41 -10.01
C THR A 37 -16.77 -4.17 -8.68
N VAL A 38 -15.49 -4.53 -8.60
CA VAL A 38 -14.63 -4.18 -7.46
C VAL A 38 -14.31 -2.68 -7.50
N THR A 39 -14.70 -1.95 -6.47
CA THR A 39 -14.50 -0.50 -6.32
C THR A 39 -13.34 -0.14 -5.40
N ALA A 40 -13.02 -1.01 -4.44
CA ALA A 40 -11.84 -0.87 -3.58
C ALA A 40 -11.38 -2.24 -3.05
N PHE A 41 -10.12 -2.34 -2.65
CA PHE A 41 -9.58 -3.55 -2.02
C PHE A 41 -8.42 -3.22 -1.08
N ASP A 42 -8.17 -4.08 -0.10
CA ASP A 42 -7.08 -3.90 0.85
C ASP A 42 -5.72 -4.38 0.29
N LEU A 43 -4.67 -3.62 0.59
CA LEU A 43 -3.32 -3.79 0.11
C LEU A 43 -2.33 -3.65 1.26
N ILE A 44 -1.39 -4.59 1.35
CA ILE A 44 -0.27 -4.51 2.29
C ILE A 44 0.77 -3.56 1.70
N GLY A 45 1.01 -2.43 2.37
CA GLY A 45 1.98 -1.42 1.96
C GLY A 45 3.37 -1.60 2.57
N ASP A 46 3.45 -2.17 3.78
CA ASP A 46 4.72 -2.48 4.44
C ASP A 46 4.57 -3.66 5.40
N ILE A 47 5.67 -4.40 5.61
CA ILE A 47 5.76 -5.54 6.53
C ILE A 47 7.02 -5.40 7.36
N GLN A 48 6.85 -5.18 8.66
CA GLN A 48 7.97 -5.04 9.60
C GLN A 48 7.99 -6.18 10.61
N GLN A 49 9.06 -6.98 10.61
CA GLN A 49 9.27 -7.97 11.66
C GLN A 49 9.76 -7.28 12.94
N VAL A 50 9.05 -7.51 14.05
CA VAL A 50 9.46 -7.07 15.39
C VAL A 50 9.85 -8.29 16.20
N ARG A 51 11.07 -8.28 16.73
CA ARG A 51 11.60 -9.32 17.62
C ARG A 51 11.64 -8.80 19.05
N ASP A 52 11.14 -9.60 19.98
CA ASP A 52 11.35 -9.39 21.40
C ASP A 52 12.73 -9.93 21.78
N ALA A 53 13.60 -9.04 22.27
CA ALA A 53 14.96 -9.38 22.67
C ALA A 53 15.04 -10.28 23.92
N ALA A 54 14.01 -10.28 24.77
CA ALA A 54 13.99 -11.05 26.01
C ALA A 54 13.41 -12.47 25.80
N SER A 55 12.33 -12.60 25.03
CA SER A 55 11.67 -13.89 24.79
C SER A 55 12.12 -14.60 23.51
N GLY A 56 12.77 -13.90 22.58
CA GLY A 56 13.12 -14.43 21.25
C GLY A 56 11.94 -14.59 20.30
N ASN A 57 10.72 -14.26 20.76
CA ASN A 57 9.52 -14.30 19.93
C ASN A 57 9.54 -13.19 18.88
N PHE A 58 8.81 -13.41 17.79
CA PHE A 58 8.64 -12.40 16.75
C PHE A 58 7.17 -12.21 16.40
N THR A 59 6.84 -10.99 15.96
CA THR A 59 5.54 -10.61 15.40
C THR A 59 5.80 -9.79 14.12
N TYR A 60 4.78 -9.63 13.28
CA TYR A 60 4.83 -8.74 12.13
C TYR A 60 3.91 -7.56 12.37
N ASN A 61 4.35 -6.35 12.01
CA ASN A 61 3.45 -5.22 11.85
C ASN A 61 3.20 -5.02 10.37
N LEU A 62 1.92 -4.98 9.99
CA LEU A 62 1.49 -4.68 8.64
C LEU A 62 0.96 -3.25 8.59
N LEU A 63 1.36 -2.53 7.54
CA LEU A 63 0.69 -1.31 7.09
C LEU A 63 -0.31 -1.70 6.01
N ILE A 64 -1.60 -1.42 6.23
CA ILE A 64 -2.68 -1.78 5.31
C ILE A 64 -3.32 -0.51 4.75
N TYR A 65 -3.42 -0.46 3.44
CA TYR A 65 -4.14 0.56 2.69
C TYR A 65 -5.42 -0.03 2.10
N ARG A 66 -6.47 0.78 2.00
CA ARG A 66 -7.61 0.54 1.11
C ARG A 66 -7.39 1.32 -0.17
N TYR A 67 -7.12 0.59 -1.24
CA TYR A 67 -6.95 1.14 -2.57
C TYR A 67 -8.30 1.33 -3.24
N HIS A 68 -8.53 2.51 -3.83
CA HIS A 68 -9.77 2.82 -4.52
C HIS A 68 -9.56 2.80 -6.03
N CYS A 69 -10.29 1.94 -6.73
CA CYS A 69 -10.21 1.81 -8.18
C CYS A 69 -10.52 3.14 -8.87
N GLY A 70 -9.76 3.48 -9.92
CA GLY A 70 -9.95 4.70 -10.71
C GLY A 70 -9.57 6.02 -10.02
N LYS A 71 -9.03 6.00 -8.79
CA LYS A 71 -8.51 7.22 -8.14
C LYS A 71 -7.11 7.61 -8.60
N ILE A 72 -6.27 6.62 -8.97
CA ILE A 72 -4.98 6.91 -9.59
C ILE A 72 -5.22 7.40 -11.03
N PRO A 73 -4.71 8.59 -11.40
CA PRO A 73 -4.84 9.09 -12.75
C PRO A 73 -4.01 8.27 -13.73
N ASP A 74 -4.53 8.06 -14.95
CA ASP A 74 -3.81 7.38 -16.04
C ASP A 74 -2.48 8.06 -16.38
N SER A 75 -2.45 9.39 -16.23
CA SER A 75 -1.24 10.20 -16.34
C SER A 75 -0.74 10.55 -14.95
N PRO A 76 0.47 10.11 -14.55
CA PRO A 76 1.04 10.48 -13.27
C PRO A 76 1.15 12.00 -13.15
N PRO A 77 0.97 12.57 -11.93
CA PRO A 77 1.07 14.00 -11.75
C PRO A 77 2.47 14.51 -12.12
N ALA A 78 2.55 15.75 -12.62
CA ALA A 78 3.79 16.32 -13.15
C ALA A 78 4.98 16.30 -12.17
N TRP A 79 4.72 16.42 -10.87
CA TRP A 79 5.76 16.30 -9.84
C TRP A 79 6.34 14.88 -9.74
N TYR A 80 5.51 13.84 -9.96
CA TYR A 80 5.94 12.44 -9.93
C TYR A 80 6.75 12.11 -11.17
N MET A 81 6.32 12.58 -12.34
CA MET A 81 7.09 12.45 -13.58
C MET A 81 8.47 13.10 -13.49
N LYS A 82 8.60 14.26 -12.79
CA LYS A 82 9.88 14.94 -12.58
C LYS A 82 10.87 14.16 -11.68
N LYS A 83 10.39 13.25 -10.85
CA LYS A 83 11.25 12.36 -10.03
C LYS A 83 11.82 11.20 -10.85
N GLN A 84 11.20 10.83 -11.97
CA GLN A 84 11.61 9.69 -12.79
C GLN A 84 12.63 10.14 -13.86
N TRP A 85 13.84 9.58 -13.81
CA TRP A 85 14.85 9.75 -14.84
C TRP A 85 14.72 8.63 -15.89
N PRO A 86 14.81 8.91 -17.21
CA PRO A 86 14.95 10.21 -17.85
C PRO A 86 13.60 10.95 -17.96
N TYR A 87 13.63 12.28 -17.79
CA TYR A 87 12.45 13.14 -17.90
C TYR A 87 12.20 13.52 -19.36
N TRP A 88 11.00 13.22 -19.87
CA TRP A 88 10.51 13.70 -21.15
C TRP A 88 9.27 14.54 -20.91
N THR A 89 9.27 15.82 -21.33
CA THR A 89 8.06 16.64 -21.37
C THR A 89 7.06 16.00 -22.35
N PRO A 90 5.81 15.70 -21.93
CA PRO A 90 4.78 15.24 -22.86
C PRO A 90 4.61 16.28 -23.97
N VAL A 91 4.65 15.86 -25.23
CA VAL A 91 4.32 16.72 -26.37
C VAL A 91 2.80 16.90 -26.38
N ALA A 92 2.35 18.16 -26.41
CA ALA A 92 0.94 18.54 -26.40
C ALA A 92 0.18 18.08 -27.66
#